data_AF-A0A523WV32-F1
#
_entry.id   AF-A0A523WV32-F1
#
_cell.length_a   1.000
_cell.length_b   1.000
_cell.length_c   1.000
_cell.angle_alpha   90.00
_cell.angle_beta   90.00
_cell.angle_gamma   90.00
#
_symmetry.space_group_name_H-M   'P 1'
#
loop_
_entity.id
_entity.type
_entity.pdbx_description
1 polymer ?
#
loop_
_entity_poly.entity_id
_entity_poly.type
_entity_poly.pdbx_seq_one_letter_code
_entity_poly.pdbx_strand_id
1 'polypeptide(L)'
;MIRKTYYRVPRSNEKTLEIESMPKEIFDTEEFLALAEDASKCLVKRLDGETKLKLRTSRYLYTIKLDPSEADTLLGRIQCPKEEQ
;
A
#
# COMPACT_ATOMS: atom_id res chain seq x y z
N MET A 1 19.70 -8.28 10.87
CA MET A 1 19.34 -9.68 10.53
C MET A 1 17.99 -9.67 9.83
N ILE A 2 17.94 -9.56 8.50
CA ILE A 2 16.70 -9.72 7.74
C ILE A 2 16.67 -11.18 7.31
N ARG A 3 15.84 -12.00 7.97
CA ARG A 3 15.65 -13.41 7.61
C ARG A 3 14.95 -13.44 6.24
N LYS A 4 15.73 -13.59 5.17
CA LYS A 4 15.17 -13.92 3.85
C LYS A 4 14.65 -15.36 3.92
N THR A 5 13.34 -15.52 4.11
CA THR A 5 12.66 -16.80 3.94
C THR A 5 12.50 -17.07 2.45
N TYR A 6 13.41 -17.84 1.88
CA TYR A 6 13.26 -18.37 0.53
C TYR A 6 12.37 -19.61 0.58
N TYR A 7 11.21 -19.57 -0.07
CA TYR A 7 10.42 -20.78 -0.33
C TYR A 7 10.99 -21.49 -1.56
N ARG A 8 11.34 -22.77 -1.43
CA ARG A 8 11.77 -23.64 -2.52
C ARG A 8 10.55 -24.10 -3.31
N VAL A 9 10.45 -23.80 -4.61
CA VAL A 9 9.33 -24.22 -5.47
C VAL A 9 9.79 -25.35 -6.41
N PRO A 10 9.06 -26.49 -6.52
CA PRO A 10 9.38 -27.54 -7.48
C PRO A 10 8.97 -27.17 -8.92
N ARG A 11 9.77 -27.64 -9.88
CA ARG A 11 9.63 -27.43 -11.33
C ARG A 11 8.36 -28.13 -11.88
N SER A 12 7.37 -27.33 -12.30
CA SER A 12 6.64 -27.48 -13.57
C SER A 12 5.44 -26.52 -13.62
N ASN A 13 5.34 -25.78 -14.72
CA ASN A 13 4.35 -24.75 -15.10
C ASN A 13 4.57 -23.30 -14.61
N GLU A 14 5.06 -22.51 -15.57
CA GLU A 14 5.29 -21.07 -15.55
C GLU A 14 4.02 -20.28 -15.16
N LYS A 15 3.94 -19.91 -13.88
CA LYS A 15 3.60 -18.53 -13.54
C LYS A 15 4.63 -18.06 -12.53
N THR A 16 5.65 -17.38 -13.04
CA THR A 16 6.58 -16.59 -12.25
C THR A 16 5.76 -15.55 -11.50
N LEU A 17 5.34 -15.88 -10.27
CA LEU A 17 4.86 -14.87 -9.33
C LEU A 17 6.10 -14.17 -8.82
N GLU A 18 6.57 -13.20 -9.61
CA GLU A 18 7.54 -12.22 -9.15
C GLU A 18 6.87 -11.46 -8.00
N ILE A 19 7.22 -11.85 -6.77
CA ILE A 19 6.95 -11.05 -5.59
C ILE A 19 7.96 -9.91 -5.63
N GLU A 20 7.66 -8.91 -6.46
CA GLU A 20 8.40 -7.66 -6.42
C GLU A 20 7.99 -6.92 -5.15
N SER A 21 8.94 -6.88 -4.22
CA SER A 21 8.96 -6.02 -3.05
C SER A 21 9.12 -4.53 -3.43
N MET A 22 8.49 -4.08 -4.51
CA MET A 22 8.53 -2.69 -4.96
C MET A 22 7.20 -2.01 -4.65
N PRO A 23 7.21 -0.95 -3.81
CA PRO A 23 6.03 -0.13 -3.61
C PRO A 23 5.63 0.55 -4.92
N LYS A 24 4.32 0.70 -5.14
CA LYS A 24 3.76 1.39 -6.30
C LYS A 24 3.23 2.74 -5.85
N GLU A 25 3.54 3.79 -6.59
CA GLU A 25 2.98 5.12 -6.37
C GLU A 25 1.74 5.29 -7.25
N ILE A 26 0.66 5.78 -6.67
CA ILE A 26 -0.61 6.09 -7.33
C ILE A 26 -0.84 7.59 -7.17
N PHE A 27 -1.33 8.22 -8.23
CA PHE A 27 -1.68 9.65 -8.24
C PHE A 27 -3.18 9.88 -8.27
N ASP A 28 -3.96 8.90 -8.72
CA ASP A 28 -5.41 8.99 -8.76
C ASP A 28 -6.05 8.59 -7.42
N THR A 29 -6.99 9.41 -6.97
CA THR A 29 -7.70 9.22 -5.71
C THR A 29 -8.79 8.15 -5.81
N GLU A 30 -9.40 7.98 -6.99
CA GLU A 30 -10.45 6.97 -7.20
C GLU A 30 -9.85 5.56 -7.23
N GLU A 31 -8.77 5.37 -7.98
CA GLU A 31 -7.99 4.13 -7.96
C GLU A 31 -7.53 3.77 -6.53
N PHE A 32 -7.08 4.77 -5.77
CA PHE A 32 -6.66 4.56 -4.38
C PHE A 32 -7.80 4.09 -3.47
N LEU A 33 -9.01 4.64 -3.64
CA LEU A 33 -10.18 4.21 -2.88
C LEU A 33 -10.61 2.79 -3.24
N ALA A 34 -10.60 2.42 -4.52
CA ALA A 34 -10.90 1.05 -4.95
C ALA A 34 -9.92 0.04 -4.33
N LEU A 35 -8.63 0.38 -4.28
CA LEU A 35 -7.61 -0.47 -3.64
C LEU A 35 -7.70 -0.50 -2.11
N ALA A 36 -8.34 0.52 -1.50
CA ALA A 36 -8.52 0.59 -0.06
C ALA A 36 -9.53 -0.44 0.46
N GLU A 37 -10.45 -0.91 -0.40
CA GLU A 37 -11.41 -1.96 -0.07
C GLU A 37 -10.71 -3.30 0.24
N ASP A 38 -9.72 -3.67 -0.58
CA ASP A 38 -8.91 -4.88 -0.41
C ASP A 38 -7.68 -4.69 0.51
N ALA A 39 -7.49 -3.48 1.04
CA ALA A 39 -6.33 -3.16 1.86
C ALA A 39 -6.48 -3.72 3.27
N SER A 40 -5.45 -4.45 3.73
CA SER A 40 -5.38 -4.95 5.11
C SER A 40 -5.16 -3.83 6.12
N LYS A 41 -4.42 -2.78 5.73
CA LYS A 41 -4.08 -1.62 6.58
C LYS A 41 -3.81 -0.39 5.73
N CYS A 42 -4.12 0.78 6.28
CA CYS A 42 -3.66 2.07 5.80
C CYS A 42 -2.64 2.65 6.77
N LEU A 43 -1.41 2.86 6.31
CA LEU A 43 -0.35 3.54 7.05
C LEU A 43 -0.38 5.02 6.68
N VAL A 44 -0.52 5.89 7.68
CA VAL A 44 -0.55 7.34 7.49
C VAL A 44 0.78 7.92 7.94
N LYS A 45 1.53 8.51 7.00
CA LYS A 45 2.77 9.23 7.32
C LYS A 45 2.60 10.71 7.01
N ARG A 46 2.47 11.52 8.05
CA ARG A 46 2.44 12.98 7.95
C ARG A 46 3.88 13.50 7.93
N LEU A 47 4.19 14.36 6.97
CA LEU A 47 5.45 15.09 6.85
C LEU A 47 5.15 16.60 6.89
N ASP A 48 6.17 17.43 7.07
CA ASP A 48 6.04 18.89 7.09
C ASP A 48 5.70 19.42 5.67
N GLY A 49 4.42 19.37 5.31
CA GLY A 49 3.87 19.89 4.05
C GLY A 49 3.13 18.86 3.19
N GLU A 50 3.39 17.56 3.36
CA GLU A 50 2.74 16.49 2.58
C GLU A 50 2.33 15.32 3.48
N THR A 51 1.25 14.63 3.13
CA THR A 51 0.83 13.40 3.80
C THR A 51 0.89 12.23 2.83
N LYS A 52 1.56 11.15 3.23
CA LYS A 52 1.67 9.90 2.46
C LYS A 52 0.74 8.87 3.06
N LEU A 53 -0.30 8.51 2.31
CA LEU A 53 -1.16 7.39 2.66
C LEU A 53 -0.63 6.15 1.96
N LYS A 54 -0.38 5.08 2.73
CA LYS A 54 0.15 3.83 2.19
C LYS A 54 -0.80 2.68 2.46
N LEU A 55 -1.35 2.07 1.43
CA LEU A 55 -2.21 0.90 1.54
C LEU A 55 -1.38 -0.38 1.46
N ARG A 56 -1.51 -1.21 2.49
CA ARG A 56 -0.92 -2.55 2.49
C ARG A 56 -1.93 -3.55 1.95
N THR A 57 -1.73 -3.97 0.72
CA THR A 57 -2.46 -5.11 0.13
C THR A 57 -1.63 -6.38 0.27
N SER A 58 -2.23 -7.52 -0.05
CA SER A 58 -1.57 -8.83 0.02
C SER A 58 -0.30 -8.92 -0.84
N ARG A 59 -0.19 -8.13 -1.91
CA ARG A 59 0.93 -8.19 -2.86
C ARG A 59 1.80 -6.93 -2.84
N TYR A 60 1.21 -5.74 -2.80
CA TYR A 60 1.94 -4.49 -2.96
C TYR A 60 1.72 -3.52 -1.80
N LEU A 61 2.60 -2.53 -1.71
CA LEU A 61 2.39 -1.35 -0.89
C LEU A 61 2.10 -0.19 -1.85
N TYR A 62 0.86 0.28 -1.87
CA TYR A 62 0.46 1.41 -2.70
C TYR A 62 0.63 2.69 -1.90
N THR A 63 1.21 3.75 -2.49
CA THR A 63 1.39 5.04 -1.82
C THR A 63 0.78 6.14 -2.67
N ILE A 64 0.05 7.05 -2.04
CA ILE A 64 -0.40 8.32 -2.64
C ILE A 64 0.14 9.48 -1.79
N LYS A 65 0.62 10.53 -2.46
CA LYS A 65 1.07 11.77 -1.82
C LYS A 65 -0.03 12.81 -2.00
N LEU A 66 -0.46 13.41 -0.91
CA LEU A 66 -1.56 14.37 -0.88
C LEU A 66 -1.24 15.50 0.08
N ASP A 67 -1.91 16.62 -0.11
CA ASP A 67 -1.93 17.67 0.89
C ASP A 67 -2.64 17.18 2.16
N PRO A 68 -2.27 17.69 3.36
CA PRO A 68 -2.90 17.29 4.62
C PRO A 68 -4.44 17.38 4.60
N SER A 69 -4.98 18.46 4.02
CA SER A 69 -6.43 18.69 3.90
C SER A 69 -7.14 17.63 3.05
N GLU A 70 -6.53 17.23 1.93
CA GLU A 70 -7.09 16.21 1.03
C GLU A 70 -6.95 14.82 1.66
N ALA A 71 -5.84 14.55 2.32
CA ALA A 71 -5.58 13.29 3.00
C ALA A 71 -6.61 13.01 4.10
N ASP A 72 -6.98 14.02 4.91
CA ASP A 72 -7.99 13.86 5.95
C ASP A 72 -9.38 13.56 5.36
N THR A 73 -9.71 14.17 4.22
CA THR A 73 -10.96 13.89 3.48
C THR A 73 -11.00 12.46 2.95
N LEU A 74 -9.89 11.99 2.37
CA LEU A 74 -9.76 10.62 1.87
C LEU A 74 -9.76 9.59 3.00
N LEU A 75 -9.07 9.88 4.10
CA LEU A 75 -9.08 9.04 5.29
C LEU A 75 -10.50 8.85 5.84
N GLY A 76 -11.37 9.86 5.76
CA GLY A 76 -12.79 9.73 6.14
C GLY A 76 -13.56 8.67 5.34
N ARG A 77 -13.18 8.42 4.09
CA ARG A 77 -13.84 7.46 3.18
C ARG A 77 -13.30 6.03 3.31
N ILE A 78 -12.07 5.89 3.81
CA ILE A 78 -11.39 4.60 3.91
C ILE A 78 -11.90 3.83 5.13
N GLN A 79 -12.36 2.60 4.91
CA GLN A 79 -12.87 1.71 5.96
C GLN A 79 -11.80 0.81 6.61
N CYS A 80 -10.60 0.72 6.03
CA CYS A 80 -9.57 -0.17 6.53
C CYS A 80 -8.88 0.37 7.81
N PRO A 81 -8.24 -0.51 8.61
CA PRO A 81 -7.56 -0.11 9.85
C PRO A 81 -6.43 0.89 9.58
N LYS A 82 -6.41 1.98 10.35
CA LYS A 82 -5.46 3.10 10.19
C LYS A 82 -4.37 3.01 11.24
N GLU A 83 -3.12 3.14 10.83
CA GLU A 83 -1.95 3.09 11.69
C GLU A 83 -1.04 4.29 11.36
N GLU A 84 -0.76 5.13 12.35
CA GLU A 84 0.09 6.33 12.19
C GLU A 84 1.57 5.97 12.30
N GLN A 85 2.41 6.50 11.39
CA GLN A 85 3.79 6.05 11.17
C GLN A 85 4.85 7.15 11.02
#